data_AF-A0A1E8PVS8-F1
#
_entry.id   AF-A0A1E8PVS8-F1
#
_cell.length_a   1.000
_cell.length_b   1.000
_cell.length_c   1.000
_cell.angle_alpha   90.00
_cell.angle_beta   90.00
_cell.angle_gamma   90.00
#
_symmetry.space_group_name_H-M   'P 1'
#
loop_
_entity.id
_entity.type
_entity.pdbx_description
1 polymer ?
#
loop_
_entity_poly.entity_id
_entity_poly.type
_entity_poly.pdbx_seq_one_letter_code
_entity_poly.pdbx_strand_id
1 'polypeptide(L)'
;MHARTAGTSHHPKTYPGYAQWGETVRALRDKCVPLGWFPTDDNNFPLCVHDERKISIAVQTGDRETGTSATPSNRAPKGASTEEAIAVNQRQLSLFDGIPMLPGRDDESLHSMWILLYHVAQNEVRFELSLPMQMVGGKIRSWKERIIFPAIPLDGIEINFGDDDGPQFDVSVERKG
;
A
#
# COMPACT_ATOMS: atom_id res chain seq x y z
N MET A 1 -2.44 18.18 2.42
CA MET A 1 -3.85 17.75 2.42
C MET A 1 -4.66 18.56 1.39
N HIS A 2 -4.15 18.76 0.16
CA HIS A 2 -4.79 19.59 -0.88
C HIS A 2 -4.97 18.87 -2.24
N ALA A 3 -4.48 17.64 -2.40
CA ALA A 3 -4.43 16.97 -3.71
C ALA A 3 -5.80 16.63 -4.28
N ARG A 4 -6.74 16.18 -3.44
CA ARG A 4 -8.04 15.67 -3.89
C ARG A 4 -9.00 16.76 -4.34
N THR A 5 -8.83 17.99 -3.86
CA THR A 5 -9.66 19.17 -4.17
C THR A 5 -9.17 19.96 -5.39
N ALA A 6 -8.02 19.62 -5.97
CA ALA A 6 -7.47 20.31 -7.14
C ALA A 6 -8.04 19.81 -8.48
N GLY A 7 -8.84 18.74 -8.47
CA GLY A 7 -9.47 18.20 -9.68
C GLY A 7 -10.67 19.02 -10.13
N THR A 8 -10.60 19.58 -11.33
CA THR A 8 -11.76 20.15 -12.05
C THR A 8 -12.59 19.06 -12.75
N SER A 9 -13.81 19.40 -13.20
CA SER A 9 -14.69 18.50 -13.98
C SER A 9 -14.09 18.01 -15.31
N HIS A 10 -13.02 18.64 -15.80
CA HIS A 10 -12.33 18.24 -17.01
C HIS A 10 -11.26 17.15 -16.77
N HIS A 11 -10.91 16.87 -15.52
CA HIS A 11 -9.97 15.80 -15.21
C HIS A 11 -10.64 14.42 -15.34
N PRO A 12 -9.87 13.37 -15.68
CA PRO A 12 -10.37 12.00 -15.60
C PRO A 12 -10.88 11.68 -14.20
N LYS A 13 -11.91 10.83 -14.11
CA LYS A 13 -12.51 10.38 -12.83
C LYS A 13 -11.49 9.82 -11.84
N THR A 14 -10.40 9.24 -12.34
CA THR A 14 -9.32 8.64 -11.53
C THR A 14 -8.33 9.66 -10.96
N TYR A 15 -8.28 10.88 -11.49
CA TYR A 15 -7.26 11.88 -11.15
C TYR A 15 -7.24 12.23 -9.64
N PRO A 16 -8.37 12.51 -8.96
CA PRO A 16 -8.32 12.88 -7.54
C PRO A 16 -7.73 11.77 -6.65
N GLY A 17 -8.02 10.51 -6.98
CA GLY A 17 -7.45 9.35 -6.28
C GLY A 17 -5.95 9.21 -6.53
N TYR A 18 -5.52 9.38 -7.80
CA TYR A 18 -4.11 9.34 -8.18
C TYR A 18 -3.30 10.48 -7.53
N ALA A 19 -3.81 11.72 -7.56
CA ALA A 19 -3.16 12.87 -6.95
C ALA A 19 -3.03 12.69 -5.43
N GLN A 20 -4.07 12.19 -4.76
CA GLN A 20 -4.02 11.90 -3.33
C GLN A 20 -2.97 10.84 -3.00
N TRP A 21 -2.90 9.76 -3.79
CA TRP A 21 -1.89 8.72 -3.61
C TRP A 21 -0.47 9.27 -3.80
N GLY A 22 -0.24 10.06 -4.86
CA GLY A 22 1.05 10.71 -5.11
C GLY A 22 1.49 11.63 -3.98
N GLU A 23 0.57 12.44 -3.44
CA GLU A 23 0.86 13.29 -2.27
C GLU A 23 1.15 12.47 -1.01
N THR A 24 0.48 11.34 -0.79
CA THR A 24 0.78 10.45 0.34
C THR A 24 2.17 9.81 0.18
N VAL A 25 2.55 9.38 -1.03
CA VAL A 25 3.91 8.88 -1.32
C VAL A 25 4.96 9.96 -1.06
N ARG A 26 4.74 11.18 -1.55
CA ARG A 26 5.62 12.33 -1.30
C ARG A 26 5.76 12.61 0.20
N ALA A 27 4.64 12.67 0.93
CA ALA A 27 4.64 12.92 2.37
C ALA A 27 5.37 11.83 3.17
N LEU A 28 5.26 10.56 2.77
CA LEU A 28 6.04 9.48 3.35
C LEU A 28 7.54 9.69 3.10
N ARG A 29 7.93 9.98 1.85
CA ARG A 29 9.33 10.21 1.46
C ARG A 29 9.95 11.39 2.20
N ASP A 30 9.22 12.50 2.37
CA ASP A 30 9.67 13.66 3.16
C ASP A 30 10.04 13.31 4.61
N LYS A 31 9.42 12.26 5.17
CA LYS A 31 9.71 11.76 6.52
C LYS A 31 10.81 10.71 6.52
N CYS A 32 10.81 9.82 5.54
CA CYS A 32 11.74 8.70 5.44
C CYS A 32 13.17 9.15 5.05
N VAL A 33 13.31 10.04 4.06
CA VAL A 33 14.63 10.44 3.53
C VAL A 33 15.54 11.06 4.60
N PRO A 34 15.07 12.02 5.44
CA PRO A 34 15.90 12.57 6.51
C PRO A 34 16.33 11.54 7.57
N LEU A 35 15.65 10.39 7.64
CA LEU A 35 15.96 9.29 8.55
C LEU A 35 16.89 8.24 7.92
N GLY A 36 17.44 8.50 6.73
CA GLY A 36 18.38 7.60 6.05
C GLY A 36 17.72 6.51 5.20
N TRP A 37 16.43 6.65 4.88
CA TRP A 37 15.75 5.74 3.96
C TRP A 37 15.92 6.19 2.50
N PHE A 38 15.89 5.24 1.58
CA PHE A 38 16.08 5.46 0.15
C PHE A 38 14.76 5.28 -0.63
N PRO A 39 14.31 6.28 -1.40
CA PRO A 39 13.17 6.12 -2.29
C PRO A 39 13.56 5.36 -3.55
N THR A 40 12.68 4.48 -4.03
CA THR A 40 12.78 3.85 -5.36
C THR A 40 11.39 3.81 -6.02
N ASP A 41 11.36 3.77 -7.35
CA ASP A 41 10.16 3.68 -8.19
C ASP A 41 10.26 2.49 -9.18
N ASP A 42 11.12 1.51 -8.90
CA ASP A 42 11.38 0.36 -9.77
C ASP A 42 10.07 -0.37 -10.14
N ASN A 43 9.93 -0.70 -11.43
CA ASN A 43 8.72 -1.34 -11.99
C ASN A 43 7.41 -0.60 -11.67
N ASN A 44 7.47 0.74 -11.55
CA ASN A 44 6.32 1.57 -11.18
C ASN A 44 5.73 1.18 -9.82
N PHE A 45 6.62 0.79 -8.89
CA PHE A 45 6.27 0.43 -7.51
C PHE A 45 7.00 1.33 -6.53
N PRO A 46 6.43 2.51 -6.17
CA PRO A 46 7.07 3.45 -5.27
C PRO A 46 7.26 2.89 -3.86
N LEU A 47 8.50 2.81 -3.42
CA LEU A 47 8.90 2.34 -2.10
C LEU A 47 9.75 3.38 -1.36
N CYS A 48 9.77 3.28 -0.03
CA CYS A 48 10.84 3.78 0.82
C CYS A 48 11.55 2.58 1.45
N VAL A 49 12.87 2.47 1.27
CA VAL A 49 13.67 1.30 1.66
C VAL A 49 14.68 1.67 2.74
N HIS A 50 14.84 0.80 3.73
CA HIS A 50 15.91 0.85 4.72
C HIS A 50 16.72 -0.44 4.67
N ASP A 51 17.88 -0.39 4.03
CA ASP A 51 18.67 -1.59 3.74
C ASP A 51 19.21 -2.29 4.98
N GLU A 52 19.71 -1.54 5.97
CA GLU A 52 20.26 -2.15 7.19
C GLU A 52 19.18 -2.89 8.00
N ARG A 53 17.96 -2.35 8.02
CA ARG A 53 16.82 -2.95 8.73
C ARG A 53 16.08 -3.97 7.89
N LYS A 54 16.42 -4.10 6.60
CA LYS A 54 15.71 -4.97 5.64
C LYS A 54 14.20 -4.70 5.61
N ILE A 55 13.81 -3.42 5.62
CA ILE A 55 12.40 -3.00 5.58
C ILE A 55 12.16 -2.13 4.34
N SER A 56 11.02 -2.34 3.69
CA SER A 56 10.48 -1.41 2.70
C SER A 56 9.06 -1.01 3.06
N ILE A 57 8.65 0.20 2.66
CA ILE A 57 7.28 0.71 2.86
C ILE A 57 6.68 1.09 1.51
N ALA A 58 5.56 0.48 1.17
CA ALA A 58 4.70 0.85 0.04
C ALA A 58 3.48 1.63 0.52
N VAL A 59 2.97 2.55 -0.29
CA VAL A 59 1.70 3.26 0.01
C VAL A 59 0.58 2.64 -0.82
N GLN A 60 -0.51 2.25 -0.16
CA GLN A 60 -1.71 1.73 -0.82
C GLN A 60 -3.00 2.32 -0.25
N THR A 61 -4.01 2.47 -1.10
CA THR A 61 -5.38 2.77 -0.65
C THR A 61 -6.04 1.52 -0.08
N GLY A 62 -6.64 1.63 1.09
CA GLY A 62 -7.41 0.58 1.72
C GLY A 62 -8.92 0.76 1.61
N ASP A 63 -9.64 -0.28 2.01
CA ASP A 63 -11.10 -0.27 2.13
C ASP A 63 -11.56 0.44 3.43
N ARG A 64 -12.88 0.42 3.65
CA ARG A 64 -13.53 1.10 4.77
C ARG A 64 -13.13 0.56 6.14
N GLU A 65 -12.46 -0.59 6.24
CA GLU A 65 -12.01 -1.16 7.52
C GLU A 65 -10.58 -0.72 7.88
N THR A 66 -9.92 0.05 7.03
CA THR A 66 -8.57 0.56 7.28
C THR A 66 -8.54 1.46 8.51
N GLY A 67 -7.64 1.20 9.45
CA GLY A 67 -7.55 1.93 10.71
C GLY A 67 -8.69 1.67 11.70
N THR A 68 -9.53 0.64 11.47
CA THR A 68 -10.49 0.13 12.48
C THR A 68 -9.96 -1.13 13.15
N SER A 69 -10.69 -1.62 14.15
CA SER A 69 -10.42 -2.92 14.77
C SER A 69 -10.76 -4.13 13.88
N ALA A 70 -11.52 -3.95 12.79
CA ALA A 70 -11.81 -5.01 11.83
C ALA A 70 -10.61 -5.24 10.89
N THR A 71 -10.69 -6.25 10.03
CA THR A 71 -9.60 -6.62 9.10
C THR A 71 -9.75 -5.88 7.76
N PRO A 72 -8.81 -4.99 7.40
CA PRO A 72 -8.86 -4.27 6.14
C PRO A 72 -8.28 -5.06 4.98
N SER A 73 -8.56 -4.57 3.79
CA SER A 73 -7.96 -4.99 2.53
C SER A 73 -7.57 -3.76 1.69
N ASN A 74 -6.70 -3.95 0.70
CA ASN A 74 -6.46 -2.95 -0.35
C ASN A 74 -7.75 -2.68 -1.14
N ARG A 75 -8.01 -1.42 -1.50
CA ARG A 75 -9.24 -1.03 -2.25
C ARG A 75 -9.31 -1.73 -3.61
N ALA A 76 -8.34 -1.47 -4.48
CA ALA A 76 -8.25 -2.07 -5.81
C ALA A 76 -7.33 -3.30 -5.78
N PRO A 77 -7.63 -4.37 -6.56
CA PRO A 77 -6.75 -5.53 -6.69
C PRO A 77 -5.31 -5.13 -7.03
N LYS A 78 -4.34 -5.84 -6.46
CA LYS A 78 -2.91 -5.66 -6.71
C LYS A 78 -2.36 -6.81 -7.54
N GLY A 79 -1.31 -6.50 -8.31
CA GLY A 79 -0.64 -7.43 -9.20
C GLY A 79 0.62 -8.06 -8.58
N ALA A 80 1.45 -8.62 -9.47
CA ALA A 80 2.59 -9.46 -9.13
C ALA A 80 3.58 -8.82 -8.16
N SER A 81 3.87 -7.51 -8.24
CA SER A 81 4.82 -6.86 -7.33
C SER A 81 4.39 -6.93 -5.86
N THR A 82 3.09 -6.84 -5.57
CA THR A 82 2.58 -7.01 -4.20
C THR A 82 2.55 -8.48 -3.80
N GLU A 83 2.26 -9.38 -4.73
CA GLU A 83 2.27 -10.83 -4.49
C GLU A 83 3.66 -11.33 -4.11
N GLU A 84 4.67 -10.93 -4.88
CA GLU A 84 6.08 -11.26 -4.67
C GLU A 84 6.55 -10.74 -3.32
N ALA A 85 6.25 -9.48 -3.00
CA ALA A 85 6.61 -8.90 -1.70
C ALA A 85 5.94 -9.63 -0.51
N ILE A 86 4.69 -10.11 -0.68
CA ILE A 86 4.02 -10.93 0.35
C ILE A 86 4.69 -12.30 0.48
N ALA A 87 5.11 -12.92 -0.63
CA ALA A 87 5.88 -14.17 -0.58
C ALA A 87 7.23 -13.99 0.12
N VAL A 88 7.90 -12.84 -0.08
CA VAL A 88 9.11 -12.45 0.66
C VAL A 88 8.82 -12.32 2.16
N ASN A 89 7.74 -11.63 2.55
CA ASN A 89 7.34 -11.50 3.96
C ASN A 89 7.14 -12.87 4.63
N GLN A 90 6.48 -13.80 3.94
CA GLN A 90 6.28 -15.18 4.42
C GLN A 90 7.60 -15.92 4.63
N ARG A 91 8.53 -15.82 3.67
CA ARG A 91 9.85 -16.47 3.76
C ARG A 91 10.68 -15.90 4.90
N GLN A 92 10.77 -14.58 5.01
CA GLN A 92 11.54 -13.92 6.05
C GLN A 92 11.06 -14.31 7.45
N LEU A 93 9.75 -14.44 7.67
CA LEU A 93 9.21 -14.93 8.94
C LEU A 93 9.53 -16.41 9.21
N SER A 94 9.52 -17.26 8.18
CA SER A 94 9.88 -18.67 8.34
C SER A 94 11.36 -18.90 8.72
N LEU A 95 12.24 -17.97 8.36
CA LEU A 95 13.65 -17.97 8.78
C LEU A 95 13.80 -17.70 10.28
N PHE A 96 12.95 -16.83 10.85
CA PHE A 96 12.94 -16.55 12.29
C PHE A 96 12.32 -17.69 13.12
N ASP A 97 11.40 -18.46 12.55
CA ASP A 97 10.73 -19.60 13.22
C ASP A 97 11.56 -20.91 13.19
N GLY A 98 12.79 -20.89 12.69
CA GLY A 98 13.72 -22.03 12.76
C GLY A 98 13.38 -23.21 11.85
N ILE A 99 12.52 -23.01 10.85
CA ILE A 99 12.15 -24.06 9.88
C ILE A 99 13.24 -24.11 8.80
N PRO A 100 13.89 -25.28 8.54
CA PRO A 100 14.94 -25.36 7.52
C PRO A 100 14.34 -25.12 6.13
N MET A 101 14.84 -24.11 5.42
CA MET A 101 14.55 -23.91 4.00
C MET A 101 15.51 -24.72 3.13
N LEU A 102 14.98 -25.26 2.02
CA LEU A 102 15.77 -25.82 0.92
C LEU A 102 16.68 -24.71 0.35
N PRO A 103 17.91 -25.04 -0.08
CA PRO A 103 18.89 -24.03 -0.49
C PRO A 103 18.40 -23.29 -1.75
N GLY A 104 18.04 -22.02 -1.56
CA GLY A 104 17.75 -21.05 -2.62
C GLY A 104 18.63 -19.82 -2.39
N ARG A 105 19.19 -19.32 -3.50
CA ARG A 105 20.05 -18.14 -3.70
C ARG A 105 20.15 -17.16 -2.51
N ASP A 106 21.38 -16.84 -2.12
CA ASP A 106 21.73 -15.89 -1.05
C ASP A 106 20.80 -14.66 -1.02
N ASP A 107 20.10 -14.53 0.12
CA ASP A 107 18.86 -13.77 0.31
C ASP A 107 19.11 -12.35 0.87
N GLU A 108 20.33 -11.82 0.74
CA GLU A 108 20.77 -10.61 1.42
C GLU A 108 20.05 -9.32 0.95
N SER A 109 19.31 -9.37 -0.15
CA SER A 109 18.60 -8.22 -0.72
C SER A 109 17.09 -8.22 -0.47
N LEU A 110 16.53 -9.16 0.31
CA LEU A 110 15.10 -9.19 0.57
C LEU A 110 14.72 -8.23 1.71
N HIS A 111 13.72 -7.38 1.45
CA HIS A 111 13.13 -6.50 2.46
C HIS A 111 11.74 -6.98 2.82
N SER A 112 11.43 -7.02 4.12
CA SER A 112 10.04 -7.15 4.56
C SER A 112 9.27 -5.89 4.18
N MET A 113 8.28 -6.04 3.32
CA MET A 113 7.48 -4.92 2.82
C MET A 113 6.29 -4.68 3.71
N TRP A 114 6.28 -3.53 4.35
CA TRP A 114 5.14 -2.96 5.05
C TRP A 114 4.31 -2.11 4.11
N ILE A 115 3.01 -2.02 4.38
CA ILE A 115 2.09 -1.18 3.63
C ILE A 115 1.57 -0.08 4.54
N LEU A 116 1.86 1.17 4.18
CA LEU A 116 1.11 2.32 4.68
C LEU A 116 -0.25 2.32 3.96
N LEU A 117 -1.24 1.73 4.61
CA LEU A 117 -2.60 1.60 4.12
C LEU A 117 -3.41 2.79 4.60
N TYR A 118 -4.08 3.51 3.71
CA TYR A 118 -4.91 4.66 4.08
C TYR A 118 -6.30 4.59 3.46
N HIS A 119 -7.29 5.12 4.19
CA HIS A 119 -8.65 5.29 3.76
C HIS A 119 -9.12 6.71 4.10
N VAL A 120 -9.56 7.43 3.07
CA VAL A 120 -10.21 8.72 3.24
C VAL A 120 -11.69 8.44 3.46
N ALA A 121 -12.20 8.76 4.65
CA ALA A 121 -13.61 8.73 5.00
C ALA A 121 -14.19 10.16 4.96
N GLN A 122 -15.48 10.31 5.24
CA GLN A 122 -16.21 11.59 5.10
C GLN A 122 -15.55 12.75 5.82
N ASN A 123 -15.20 12.56 7.10
CA ASN A 123 -14.73 13.62 7.98
C ASN A 123 -13.33 13.33 8.54
N GLU A 124 -12.65 12.29 8.05
CA GLU A 124 -11.35 11.89 8.57
C GLU A 124 -10.53 11.09 7.55
N VAL A 125 -9.22 11.04 7.77
CA VAL A 125 -8.31 10.11 7.13
C VAL A 125 -7.85 9.10 8.15
N ARG A 126 -8.14 7.83 7.90
CA ARG A 126 -7.66 6.69 8.68
C ARG A 126 -6.49 6.05 7.96
N PHE A 127 -5.47 5.64 8.71
CA PHE A 127 -4.30 4.99 8.14
C PHE A 127 -3.61 4.09 9.16
N GLU A 128 -2.90 3.09 8.65
CA GLU A 128 -2.16 2.11 9.42
C GLU A 128 -0.89 1.69 8.67
N LEU A 129 0.11 1.23 9.41
CA LEU A 129 1.29 0.57 8.85
C LEU A 129 1.15 -0.93 9.16
N SER A 130 0.97 -1.74 8.12
CA SER A 130 0.59 -3.15 8.27
C SER A 130 1.48 -4.08 7.43
N LEU A 131 1.86 -5.22 8.01
CA LEU A 131 2.70 -6.23 7.37
C LEU A 131 1.82 -7.32 6.74
N PRO A 132 1.64 -7.35 5.41
CA PRO A 132 0.72 -8.28 4.75
C PRO A 132 1.29 -9.70 4.71
N MET A 133 0.39 -10.70 4.85
CA MET A 133 0.74 -12.13 4.90
C MET A 133 0.07 -13.00 3.86
N GLN A 134 -1.11 -12.63 3.39
CA GLN A 134 -1.83 -13.44 2.41
C GLN A 134 -2.57 -12.55 1.42
N MET A 135 -2.52 -12.93 0.14
CA MET A 135 -3.28 -12.29 -0.92
C MET A 135 -4.07 -13.33 -1.70
N VAL A 136 -5.33 -13.03 -2.02
CA VAL A 136 -6.20 -13.89 -2.83
C VAL A 136 -6.96 -13.00 -3.81
N GLY A 137 -6.83 -13.28 -5.11
CA GLY A 137 -7.47 -12.48 -6.17
C GLY A 137 -7.03 -11.01 -6.15
N GLY A 138 -5.74 -10.76 -5.90
CA GLY A 138 -5.19 -9.41 -5.77
C GLY A 138 -5.64 -8.64 -4.52
N LYS A 139 -6.35 -9.28 -3.58
CA LYS A 139 -6.82 -8.65 -2.33
C LYS A 139 -6.10 -9.26 -1.14
N ILE A 140 -5.47 -8.43 -0.32
CA ILE A 140 -4.81 -8.83 0.92
C ILE A 140 -5.88 -9.29 1.90
N ARG A 141 -5.67 -10.45 2.52
CA ARG A 141 -6.64 -11.14 3.39
C ARG A 141 -6.18 -11.27 4.82
N SER A 142 -4.88 -11.19 5.07
CA SER A 142 -4.33 -11.29 6.42
C SER A 142 -3.07 -10.45 6.57
N TRP A 143 -2.83 -10.06 7.82
CA TRP A 143 -1.75 -9.19 8.26
C TRP A 143 -1.05 -9.88 9.43
N LYS A 144 0.28 -9.90 9.44
CA LYS A 144 1.06 -10.39 10.59
C LYS A 144 0.98 -9.41 11.75
N GLU A 145 1.10 -8.13 11.42
CA GLU A 145 1.13 -7.02 12.36
C GLU A 145 0.41 -5.82 11.74
N ARG A 146 -0.27 -5.04 12.60
CA ARG A 146 -0.98 -3.82 12.23
C ARG A 146 -0.70 -2.75 13.27
N ILE A 147 -0.09 -1.64 12.84
CA ILE A 147 0.14 -0.45 13.66
C ILE A 147 -0.90 0.59 13.23
N ILE A 148 -2.00 0.67 13.99
CA ILE A 148 -3.11 1.58 13.71
C ILE A 148 -2.79 2.96 14.29
N PHE A 149 -2.84 4.00 13.46
CA PHE A 149 -2.62 5.37 13.90
C PHE A 149 -3.93 6.09 14.22
N PRO A 150 -3.90 7.14 15.07
CA PRO A 150 -5.05 8.02 15.24
C PRO A 150 -5.51 8.62 13.91
N ALA A 151 -6.83 8.66 13.70
CA ALA A 151 -7.41 9.30 12.54
C ALA A 151 -7.11 10.80 12.52
N ILE A 152 -6.89 11.35 11.32
CA ILE A 152 -6.70 12.78 11.12
C ILE A 152 -8.05 13.38 10.71
N PRO A 153 -8.65 14.28 11.50
CA PRO A 153 -9.89 14.93 11.12
C PRO A 153 -9.71 15.78 9.86
N LEU A 154 -10.75 15.82 9.03
CA LEU A 154 -10.87 16.72 7.90
C LEU A 154 -11.78 17.87 8.35
N ASP A 155 -11.19 19.04 8.65
CA ASP A 155 -11.88 20.19 9.25
C ASP A 155 -12.96 20.80 8.32
N GLY A 156 -14.10 20.12 8.17
CA GLY A 156 -15.24 20.58 7.38
C GLY A 156 -15.04 20.59 5.86
N ILE A 157 -14.00 19.94 5.35
CA ILE A 157 -13.79 19.79 3.90
C ILE A 157 -14.75 18.70 3.42
N GLU A 158 -15.80 19.07 2.69
CA GLU A 158 -16.63 18.11 1.96
C GLU A 158 -15.79 17.40 0.89
N ILE A 159 -15.30 16.20 1.21
CA ILE A 159 -14.65 15.34 0.24
C ILE A 159 -15.74 14.56 -0.48
N ASN A 160 -15.99 14.88 -1.74
CA ASN A 160 -16.90 14.08 -2.57
C ASN A 160 -16.28 12.70 -2.84
N PHE A 161 -16.77 11.66 -2.16
CA PHE A 161 -16.47 10.28 -2.50
C PHE A 161 -17.07 10.03 -3.88
N GLY A 162 -16.28 10.22 -4.94
CA GLY A 162 -16.61 9.57 -6.19
C GLY A 162 -16.78 8.09 -5.87
N ASP A 163 -18.02 7.63 -5.88
CA ASP A 163 -18.39 6.23 -5.71
C ASP A 163 -17.70 5.44 -6.80
N ASP A 164 -16.48 5.02 -6.51
CA ASP A 164 -15.72 4.07 -7.31
C ASP A 164 -16.04 2.66 -6.81
N ASP A 165 -17.36 2.37 -6.77
CA ASP A 165 -17.93 1.05 -6.96
C ASP A 165 -18.24 0.87 -8.47
N GLY A 166 -17.39 1.44 -9.33
CA GLY A 166 -17.45 1.24 -10.78
C GLY A 166 -17.22 -0.23 -11.10
N PRO A 167 -17.86 -0.77 -12.16
CA PRO A 167 -17.80 -2.19 -12.47
C PRO A 167 -16.35 -2.67 -12.59
N GLN A 168 -16.05 -3.79 -11.92
CA GLN A 168 -14.84 -4.57 -12.13
C GLN A 168 -14.79 -4.97 -13.60
N PHE A 169 -13.99 -4.25 -14.40
CA PHE A 169 -13.68 -4.71 -15.75
C PHE A 169 -12.56 -5.74 -15.64
N ASP A 170 -12.91 -6.99 -15.94
CA ASP A 170 -11.94 -8.05 -16.18
C ASP A 170 -11.34 -7.80 -17.57
N VAL A 171 -10.17 -7.17 -17.60
CA VAL A 171 -9.44 -6.96 -18.85
C VAL A 171 -8.56 -8.20 -19.09
N SER A 172 -9.07 -9.13 -19.88
CA SER A 172 -8.27 -10.26 -20.39
C SER A 172 -7.16 -9.71 -21.30
N VAL A 173 -5.92 -9.70 -20.80
CA VAL A 173 -4.74 -9.36 -21.61
C VAL A 173 -4.30 -10.62 -22.37
N GLU A 174 -4.70 -10.75 -23.62
CA GLU A 174 -4.01 -11.67 -24.54
C GLU A 174 -2.70 -11.02 -24.99
N ARG A 175 -1.57 -11.65 -24.62
CA ARG A 175 -0.28 -11.32 -25.23
C ARG A 175 -0.30 -11.85 -26.67
N LYS A 176 -0.21 -10.95 -27.65
CA LYS A 176 0.13 -11.34 -29.03
C LYS A 176 1.50 -12.00 -29.04
N GLY A 177 1.52 -13.28 -29.45
CA GLY A 177 2.74 -13.97 -29.89
C GLY A 177 3.17 -13.53 -31.29
#